data_AF-A0A1X7SL25-F1
#
_entry.id   AF-A0A1X7SL25-F1
#
_cell.length_a   1.000
_cell.length_b   1.000
_cell.length_c   1.000
_cell.angle_alpha   90.00
_cell.angle_beta   90.00
_cell.angle_gamma   90.00
#
_symmetry.space_group_name_H-M   'P 1'
#
loop_
_entity.id
_entity.type
_entity.pdbx_description
1 polymer ?
#
loop_
_entity_poly.entity_id
_entity_poly.type
_entity_poly.pdbx_seq_one_letter_code
_entity_poly.pdbx_strand_id
1 'polypeptide(L)'
;MVDPHSIAITLIWTAVSARITVLTSLRKLDVTNMTLHFNGIGSHAKVFESLSSMLSRNALNPADVSALYHCYAEEEKQPSVKFLHNAQFLELLVQTLFKPGSNINPDHKEKYLYLLAYATSVYEAPNEDGELVPIKDDLIGAQEAIETAQGICSGANDSYTELLTQIGKLFECLR
;
A
#
# COMPACT_ATOMS: atom_id res chain seq x y z
N MET A 1 -15.05 22.69 -4.37
CA MET A 1 -14.87 22.92 -2.92
C MET A 1 -15.45 21.74 -2.19
N VAL A 2 -14.61 20.93 -1.53
CA VAL A 2 -15.09 19.78 -0.73
C VAL A 2 -15.65 20.33 0.59
N ASP A 3 -16.87 19.92 0.95
CA ASP A 3 -17.54 20.35 2.17
C ASP A 3 -16.72 19.93 3.42
N PRO A 4 -16.30 20.88 4.29
CA PRO A 4 -15.55 20.57 5.50
C PRO A 4 -16.27 19.57 6.43
N HIS A 5 -17.61 19.50 6.41
CA HIS A 5 -18.35 18.46 7.13
C HIS A 5 -18.13 17.07 6.54
N SER A 6 -18.07 16.95 5.21
CA SER A 6 -17.77 15.69 4.52
C SER A 6 -16.36 15.18 4.82
N ILE A 7 -15.38 16.09 4.96
CA ILE A 7 -14.00 15.75 5.33
C ILE A 7 -13.96 15.21 6.76
N ALA A 8 -14.60 15.91 7.71
CA ALA A 8 -14.65 15.48 9.10
C ALA A 8 -15.30 14.10 9.27
N ILE A 9 -16.42 13.85 8.57
CA ILE A 9 -17.10 12.55 8.59
C ILE A 9 -16.18 11.45 8.03
N THR A 10 -15.47 11.72 6.93
CA THR A 10 -14.53 10.75 6.33
C THR A 10 -13.40 10.41 7.29
N LEU A 11 -12.79 11.41 7.93
CA LEU A 11 -11.70 11.20 8.90
C LEU A 11 -12.17 10.40 10.13
N ILE A 12 -13.35 10.73 10.65
CA ILE A 12 -13.96 9.99 11.77
C ILE A 12 -14.24 8.55 11.36
N TRP A 13 -14.82 8.34 10.17
CA TRP A 13 -15.08 7.00 9.64
C TRP A 13 -13.79 6.18 9.50
N THR A 14 -12.73 6.74 8.91
CA THR A 14 -11.44 6.05 8.76
C THR A 14 -10.86 5.66 10.12
N ALA A 15 -10.89 6.57 11.10
CA ALA A 15 -10.39 6.30 12.45
C ALA A 15 -11.21 5.22 13.18
N VAL A 16 -12.54 5.25 13.05
CA VAL A 16 -13.44 4.26 13.63
C VAL A 16 -13.26 2.89 12.96
N SER A 17 -13.24 2.85 11.63
CA SER A 17 -13.01 1.65 10.84
C SER A 17 -11.70 0.97 11.23
N ALA A 18 -10.59 1.72 11.31
CA ALA A 18 -9.30 1.17 11.73
C ALA A 18 -9.36 0.57 13.15
N ARG A 19 -10.07 1.23 14.09
CA ARG A 19 -10.21 0.73 15.46
C ARG A 19 -11.09 -0.53 15.54
N ILE A 20 -12.15 -0.61 14.74
CA ILE A 20 -12.99 -1.81 14.63
C ILE A 20 -12.16 -2.99 14.16
N THR A 21 -11.36 -2.83 13.10
CA THR A 21 -10.49 -3.89 12.56
C THR A 21 -9.51 -4.43 13.61
N VAL A 22 -8.93 -3.54 14.44
CA VAL A 22 -8.05 -3.95 15.55
C VAL A 22 -8.82 -4.74 16.62
N LEU A 23 -10.04 -4.33 16.96
CA LEU A 23 -10.85 -5.03 17.96
C LEU A 23 -11.36 -6.39 17.47
N THR A 24 -11.68 -6.51 16.19
CA THR A 24 -12.18 -7.76 15.60
C THR A 24 -11.06 -8.77 15.39
N SER A 25 -9.84 -8.33 15.09
CA SER A 25 -8.67 -9.21 15.01
C SER A 25 -8.37 -9.86 16.37
N LEU A 26 -8.48 -9.10 17.48
CA LEU A 26 -8.38 -9.65 18.84
C LEU A 26 -9.45 -10.71 19.15
N ARG A 27 -10.62 -10.62 18.50
CA ARG A 27 -11.74 -11.55 18.66
C ARG A 27 -11.78 -12.66 17.60
N LYS A 28 -10.80 -12.72 16.69
CA LYS A 28 -10.77 -13.65 15.55
C LYS A 28 -12.03 -13.59 14.67
N LEU A 29 -12.66 -12.42 14.58
CA LEU A 29 -13.78 -12.18 13.68
C LEU A 29 -13.25 -11.57 12.38
N ASP A 30 -13.53 -12.22 11.26
CA ASP A 30 -13.24 -11.68 9.94
C ASP A 30 -14.35 -10.70 9.50
N VAL A 31 -14.03 -9.41 9.52
CA VAL A 31 -14.90 -8.32 9.08
C VAL A 31 -14.38 -7.63 7.83
N THR A 32 -13.42 -8.25 7.14
CA THR A 32 -12.71 -7.67 6.00
C THR A 32 -13.68 -7.19 4.93
N ASN A 33 -14.57 -8.07 4.48
CA ASN A 33 -15.52 -7.76 3.41
C ASN A 33 -16.46 -6.61 3.77
N MET A 34 -16.96 -6.59 5.01
CA MET A 34 -17.80 -5.49 5.50
C MET A 34 -17.02 -4.17 5.49
N THR A 35 -15.79 -4.18 6.01
CA THR A 35 -14.94 -2.99 6.10
C THR A 35 -14.61 -2.43 4.71
N LEU A 36 -14.22 -3.29 3.77
CA LEU A 36 -13.92 -2.88 2.39
C LEU A 36 -15.16 -2.35 1.66
N HIS A 37 -16.31 -3.00 1.86
CA HIS A 37 -17.56 -2.57 1.23
C HIS A 37 -17.99 -1.18 1.71
N PHE A 38 -17.92 -0.92 3.03
CA PHE A 38 -18.23 0.40 3.58
C PHE A 38 -17.26 1.50 3.16
N ASN A 39 -16.01 1.15 2.82
CA ASN A 39 -15.05 2.11 2.25
C ASN A 39 -15.32 2.47 0.78
N GLY A 40 -16.36 1.89 0.17
CA GLY A 40 -16.76 2.16 -1.21
C GLY A 40 -15.93 1.44 -2.26
N ILE A 41 -15.10 0.45 -1.86
CA ILE A 41 -14.29 -0.35 -2.80
C ILE A 41 -15.17 -1.21 -3.72
N GLY A 42 -16.42 -1.49 -3.33
CA GLY A 42 -17.34 -2.33 -4.09
C GLY A 42 -17.62 -1.88 -5.53
N SER A 43 -17.31 -0.63 -5.89
CA SER A 43 -17.38 -0.16 -7.29
C SER A 43 -16.24 -0.68 -8.18
N HIS A 44 -15.19 -1.27 -7.60
CA HIS A 44 -14.04 -1.85 -8.30
C HIS A 44 -13.89 -3.32 -7.90
N ALA A 45 -14.63 -4.21 -8.57
CA ALA A 45 -14.72 -5.63 -8.22
C ALA A 45 -13.36 -6.33 -8.07
N LYS A 46 -12.43 -6.08 -9.00
CA LYS A 46 -11.10 -6.72 -8.99
C LYS A 46 -10.22 -6.27 -7.82
N VAL A 47 -10.31 -4.99 -7.44
CA VAL A 47 -9.62 -4.44 -6.26
C VAL A 47 -10.24 -5.01 -4.99
N PHE A 48 -11.57 -5.06 -4.93
CA PHE A 48 -12.30 -5.65 -3.82
C PHE A 48 -11.88 -7.11 -3.57
N GLU A 49 -11.93 -7.94 -4.60
CA GLU A 49 -11.61 -9.37 -4.53
C GLU A 49 -10.16 -9.60 -4.09
N SER A 50 -9.22 -8.87 -4.70
CA SER A 50 -7.79 -8.99 -4.40
C SER A 50 -7.48 -8.59 -2.95
N LEU A 51 -7.98 -7.43 -2.50
CA LEU A 51 -7.78 -6.98 -1.12
C LEU A 51 -8.51 -7.88 -0.12
N SER A 52 -9.74 -8.27 -0.40
CA SER A 52 -10.53 -9.18 0.43
C SER A 52 -9.78 -10.49 0.68
N SER A 53 -9.35 -11.15 -0.39
CA SER A 53 -8.61 -12.41 -0.33
C SER A 53 -7.33 -12.30 0.52
N MET A 54 -6.51 -11.27 0.29
CA MET A 54 -5.25 -11.09 1.02
C MET A 54 -5.46 -10.71 2.49
N LEU A 55 -6.41 -9.83 2.78
CA LEU A 55 -6.66 -9.33 4.13
C LEU A 55 -7.35 -10.38 5.01
N SER A 56 -8.34 -11.11 4.47
CA SER A 56 -8.99 -12.23 5.19
C SER A 56 -8.00 -13.35 5.54
N ARG A 57 -7.03 -13.61 4.67
CA ARG A 57 -5.97 -14.61 4.91
C ARG A 57 -4.79 -14.08 5.72
N ASN A 58 -4.73 -12.77 5.93
CA ASN A 58 -3.59 -12.06 6.47
C ASN A 58 -2.26 -12.44 5.78
N ALA A 59 -2.28 -12.52 4.46
CA ALA A 59 -1.13 -12.91 3.65
C ALA A 59 -1.24 -12.36 2.23
N LEU A 60 -0.15 -11.79 1.72
CA LEU A 60 -0.06 -11.45 0.30
C LEU A 60 0.02 -12.72 -0.54
N ASN A 61 -0.49 -12.64 -1.76
CA ASN A 61 -0.23 -13.66 -2.76
C ASN A 61 0.06 -13.02 -4.13
N PRO A 62 0.91 -13.64 -4.96
CA PRO A 62 1.37 -13.02 -6.21
C PRO A 62 0.27 -12.74 -7.23
N ALA A 63 -0.81 -13.53 -7.25
CA ALA A 63 -1.91 -13.37 -8.18
C ALA A 63 -2.70 -12.09 -7.89
N ASP A 64 -3.14 -11.92 -6.64
CA ASP A 64 -3.90 -10.75 -6.20
C ASP A 64 -3.04 -9.47 -6.24
N VAL A 65 -1.74 -9.58 -5.92
CA VAL A 65 -0.78 -8.46 -6.08
C VAL A 65 -0.64 -8.05 -7.53
N SER A 66 -0.57 -9.01 -8.45
CA SER A 66 -0.48 -8.72 -9.89
C SER A 66 -1.79 -8.11 -10.42
N ALA A 67 -2.93 -8.56 -9.91
CA ALA A 67 -4.23 -7.97 -10.23
C ALA A 67 -4.33 -6.51 -9.76
N LEU A 68 -3.89 -6.21 -8.53
CA LEU A 68 -3.83 -4.83 -8.04
C LEU A 68 -2.85 -3.98 -8.84
N TYR A 69 -1.66 -4.50 -9.14
CA TYR A 69 -0.67 -3.81 -9.96
C TYR A 69 -1.28 -3.41 -11.32
N HIS A 70 -1.96 -4.32 -12.01
CA HIS A 70 -2.64 -4.02 -13.26
C HIS A 70 -3.65 -2.86 -13.12
N CYS A 71 -4.50 -2.88 -12.08
CA CYS A 71 -5.48 -1.83 -11.84
C CYS A 71 -4.85 -0.45 -11.56
N TYR A 72 -3.66 -0.39 -10.94
CA TYR A 72 -3.02 0.86 -10.55
C TYR A 72 -1.90 1.33 -11.49
N ALA A 73 -1.33 0.45 -12.30
CA ALA A 73 -0.23 0.76 -13.21
C ALA A 73 -0.67 0.81 -14.68
N GLU A 74 -1.60 -0.06 -15.09
CA GLU A 74 -1.90 -0.32 -16.50
C GLU A 74 -3.29 0.16 -16.94
N GLU A 75 -4.27 0.21 -16.02
CA GLU A 75 -5.61 0.71 -16.35
C GLU A 75 -5.63 2.24 -16.52
N GLU A 76 -6.38 2.70 -17.52
CA GLU A 76 -6.57 4.14 -17.83
C GLU A 76 -7.30 4.86 -16.69
N LYS A 77 -8.38 4.24 -16.17
CA LYS A 77 -9.15 4.78 -15.05
C LYS A 77 -8.80 4.05 -13.76
N GLN A 78 -7.92 4.66 -13.00
CA GLN A 78 -7.36 4.04 -11.81
C GLN A 78 -8.32 4.13 -10.62
N PRO A 79 -8.40 3.08 -9.78
CA PRO A 79 -9.14 3.14 -8.53
C PRO A 79 -8.56 4.19 -7.59
N SER A 80 -9.35 4.60 -6.60
CA SER A 80 -8.88 5.58 -5.64
C SER A 80 -7.68 5.07 -4.84
N VAL A 81 -6.68 5.94 -4.60
CA VAL A 81 -5.47 5.60 -3.84
C VAL A 81 -5.79 5.22 -2.40
N LYS A 82 -6.88 5.77 -1.83
CA LYS A 82 -7.33 5.49 -0.46
C LYS A 82 -7.57 3.99 -0.20
N PHE A 83 -7.82 3.20 -1.24
CA PHE A 83 -8.05 1.76 -1.11
C PHE A 83 -6.75 0.99 -0.80
N LEU A 84 -5.59 1.53 -1.19
CA LEU A 84 -4.28 0.99 -0.82
C LEU A 84 -3.82 1.44 0.58
N HIS A 85 -4.44 2.47 1.16
CA HIS A 85 -4.13 2.97 2.51
C HIS A 85 -4.69 2.09 3.65
N ASN A 86 -5.07 0.85 3.36
CA ASN A 86 -5.43 -0.10 4.40
C ASN A 86 -4.18 -0.48 5.22
N ALA A 87 -4.21 -0.19 6.53
CA ALA A 87 -3.06 -0.40 7.40
C ALA A 87 -2.53 -1.85 7.42
N GLN A 88 -3.43 -2.85 7.39
CA GLN A 88 -3.04 -4.26 7.36
C GLN A 88 -2.39 -4.62 6.02
N PHE A 89 -2.90 -4.08 4.90
CA PHE A 89 -2.28 -4.29 3.59
C PHE A 89 -0.87 -3.68 3.52
N LEU A 90 -0.69 -2.44 3.99
CA LEU A 90 0.61 -1.78 4.06
C LEU A 90 1.59 -2.54 4.96
N GLU A 91 1.12 -3.04 6.10
CA GLU A 91 1.93 -3.88 6.99
C GLU A 91 2.39 -5.16 6.28
N LEU A 92 1.49 -5.84 5.55
CA LEU A 92 1.83 -7.03 4.79
C LEU A 92 2.86 -6.75 3.69
N LEU A 93 2.77 -5.59 3.00
CA LEU A 93 3.77 -5.15 2.02
C LEU A 93 5.14 -4.93 2.66
N VAL A 94 5.18 -4.18 3.77
CA VAL A 94 6.42 -3.90 4.50
C VAL A 94 7.04 -5.19 5.03
N GLN A 95 6.25 -6.09 5.62
CA GLN A 95 6.73 -7.38 6.09
C GLN A 95 7.24 -8.27 4.95
N THR A 96 6.63 -8.20 3.77
CA THR A 96 7.09 -8.99 2.61
C THR A 96 8.38 -8.43 2.04
N LEU A 97 8.51 -7.10 1.94
CA LEU A 97 9.64 -6.41 1.32
C LEU A 97 10.88 -6.36 2.21
N PHE A 98 10.71 -6.07 3.50
CA PHE A 98 11.80 -5.70 4.42
C PHE A 98 12.13 -6.76 5.46
N LYS A 99 11.49 -7.94 5.43
CA LYS A 99 11.81 -9.02 6.37
C LYS A 99 13.24 -9.52 6.11
N PRO A 100 14.12 -9.52 7.13
CA PRO A 100 15.48 -10.04 6.97
C PRO A 100 15.48 -11.48 6.46
N GLY A 101 16.25 -11.74 5.40
CA GLY A 101 16.33 -13.06 4.78
C GLY A 101 15.12 -13.44 3.91
N SER A 102 14.19 -12.52 3.62
CA SER A 102 13.11 -12.79 2.66
C SER A 102 13.66 -12.93 1.24
N ASN A 103 13.37 -14.06 0.59
CA ASN A 103 13.66 -14.26 -0.83
C ASN A 103 12.37 -14.04 -1.64
N ILE A 104 12.20 -12.83 -2.15
CA ILE A 104 11.05 -12.44 -2.96
C ILE A 104 11.35 -12.84 -4.41
N ASN A 105 10.40 -13.49 -5.08
CA ASN A 105 10.53 -13.80 -6.50
C ASN A 105 10.76 -12.50 -7.30
N PRO A 106 11.86 -12.36 -8.07
CA PRO A 106 12.16 -11.19 -8.89
C PRO A 106 11.01 -10.76 -9.80
N ASP A 107 10.28 -11.71 -10.39
CA ASP A 107 9.16 -11.45 -11.32
C ASP A 107 7.99 -10.71 -10.66
N HIS A 108 7.90 -10.78 -9.34
CA HIS A 108 6.86 -10.13 -8.55
C HIS A 108 7.39 -8.97 -7.71
N LYS A 109 8.70 -8.90 -7.46
CA LYS A 109 9.34 -7.89 -6.59
C LYS A 109 8.94 -6.46 -7.00
N GLU A 110 9.06 -6.13 -8.28
CA GLU A 110 8.71 -4.82 -8.83
C GLU A 110 7.25 -4.43 -8.53
N LYS A 111 6.33 -5.40 -8.58
CA LYS A 111 4.91 -5.16 -8.32
C LYS A 111 4.64 -4.80 -6.86
N TYR A 112 5.34 -5.45 -5.92
CA TYR A 112 5.26 -5.11 -4.49
C TYR A 112 5.82 -3.72 -4.22
N LEU A 113 6.99 -3.40 -4.81
CA LEU A 113 7.63 -2.09 -4.69
C LEU A 113 6.72 -0.99 -5.24
N TYR A 114 6.17 -1.18 -6.45
CA TYR A 114 5.26 -0.24 -7.08
C TYR A 114 4.03 0.04 -6.22
N LEU A 115 3.35 -1.00 -5.71
CA LEU A 115 2.15 -0.82 -4.90
C LEU A 115 2.43 -0.07 -3.59
N LEU A 116 3.58 -0.34 -2.95
CA LEU A 116 3.98 0.38 -1.76
C LEU A 116 4.31 1.84 -2.10
N ALA A 117 5.12 2.08 -3.13
CA ALA A 117 5.48 3.43 -3.58
C ALA A 117 4.24 4.23 -3.93
N TYR A 118 3.34 3.65 -4.74
CA TYR A 118 2.06 4.25 -5.13
C TYR A 118 1.23 4.64 -3.90
N ALA A 119 1.08 3.73 -2.94
CA ALA A 119 0.32 4.03 -1.73
C ALA A 119 0.93 5.15 -0.89
N THR A 120 2.25 5.35 -0.94
CA THR A 120 2.95 6.35 -0.12
C THR A 120 3.15 7.71 -0.79
N SER A 121 3.23 7.78 -2.12
CA SER A 121 3.60 9.00 -2.84
C SER A 121 2.50 9.56 -3.74
N VAL A 122 1.54 8.74 -4.17
CA VAL A 122 0.45 9.19 -5.05
C VAL A 122 -0.67 9.80 -4.21
N TYR A 123 -1.15 10.94 -4.66
CA TYR A 123 -2.33 11.61 -4.10
C TYR A 123 -3.32 11.97 -5.22
N GLU A 124 -4.55 12.28 -4.86
CA GLU A 124 -5.59 12.65 -5.82
C GLU A 124 -5.79 14.17 -5.83
N ALA A 125 -5.86 14.76 -7.02
CA ALA A 125 -6.18 16.16 -7.21
C ALA A 125 -7.26 16.33 -8.30
N PRO A 126 -8.14 17.34 -8.21
CA PRO A 126 -9.13 17.59 -9.24
C PRO A 126 -8.47 18.04 -10.54
N ASN A 127 -8.87 17.46 -11.66
CA ASN A 127 -8.54 17.94 -13.01
C ASN A 127 -9.41 19.16 -13.39
N GLU A 128 -9.28 19.64 -14.64
CA GLU A 128 -10.06 20.78 -15.16
C GLU A 128 -11.58 20.54 -15.12
N ASP A 129 -12.01 19.28 -15.24
CA ASP A 129 -13.42 18.86 -15.17
C ASP A 129 -13.90 18.63 -13.71
N GLY A 130 -13.01 18.79 -12.72
CA GLY A 130 -13.30 18.55 -11.31
C GLY A 130 -13.30 17.07 -10.89
N GLU A 131 -12.91 16.16 -11.79
CA GLU A 131 -12.69 14.75 -11.48
C GLU A 131 -11.37 14.55 -10.73
N LEU A 132 -11.39 13.73 -9.68
CA LEU A 132 -10.17 13.39 -8.94
C LEU A 132 -9.30 12.45 -9.77
N VAL A 133 -8.08 12.89 -10.09
CA VAL A 133 -7.08 12.12 -10.84
C VAL A 133 -5.83 11.89 -10.00
N PRO A 134 -5.13 10.76 -10.18
CA PRO A 134 -3.91 10.47 -9.44
C PRO A 134 -2.73 11.32 -9.94
N ILE A 135 -2.02 11.96 -9.01
CA ILE A 135 -0.79 12.71 -9.24
C ILE A 135 0.40 11.85 -8.84
N LYS A 136 1.34 11.63 -9.77
CA LYS A 136 2.41 10.63 -9.65
C LYS A 136 3.82 11.21 -9.70
N ASP A 137 3.96 12.51 -9.47
CA ASP A 137 5.22 13.24 -9.64
C ASP A 137 6.37 12.61 -8.84
N ASP A 138 6.08 12.15 -7.63
CA ASP A 138 7.06 11.55 -6.72
C ASP A 138 7.11 10.00 -6.80
N LEU A 139 6.32 9.36 -7.65
CA LEU A 139 6.20 7.89 -7.71
C LEU A 139 7.52 7.20 -8.05
N ILE A 140 8.22 7.69 -9.08
CA ILE A 140 9.48 7.09 -9.53
C ILE A 140 10.54 7.22 -8.43
N GLY A 141 10.69 8.42 -7.86
CA GLY A 141 11.64 8.65 -6.77
C GLY A 141 11.33 7.84 -5.51
N ALA A 142 10.04 7.72 -5.15
CA ALA A 142 9.61 6.88 -4.03
C ALA A 142 9.92 5.39 -4.28
N GLN A 143 9.67 4.90 -5.50
CA GLN A 143 9.96 3.52 -5.86
C GLN A 143 11.47 3.22 -5.79
N GLU A 144 12.33 4.10 -6.31
CA GLU A 144 13.78 3.98 -6.23
C GLU A 144 14.30 4.02 -4.78
N ALA A 145 13.75 4.91 -3.95
CA ALA A 145 14.10 5.01 -2.53
C ALA A 145 13.71 3.74 -1.75
N ILE A 146 12.49 3.23 -1.98
CA ILE A 146 12.01 1.99 -1.35
C ILE A 146 12.85 0.80 -1.83
N GLU A 147 13.17 0.71 -3.12
CA GLU A 147 14.01 -0.37 -3.65
C GLU A 147 15.42 -0.34 -3.05
N THR A 148 16.01 0.85 -2.94
CA THR A 148 17.32 1.04 -2.30
C THR A 148 17.28 0.60 -0.84
N ALA A 149 16.30 1.07 -0.06
CA ALA A 149 16.12 0.68 1.33
C ALA A 149 15.89 -0.84 1.48
N GLN A 150 15.11 -1.44 0.57
CA GLN A 150 14.85 -2.87 0.54
C GLN A 150 16.13 -3.68 0.30
N GLY A 151 16.99 -3.22 -0.62
CA GLY A 151 18.29 -3.81 -0.88
C GLY A 151 19.18 -3.82 0.36
N ILE A 152 19.27 -2.67 1.05
CA ILE A 152 20.02 -2.53 2.31
C ILE A 152 19.49 -3.47 3.39
N CYS A 153 18.17 -3.56 3.57
CA CYS A 153 17.56 -4.40 4.61
C CYS A 153 17.61 -5.90 4.31
N SER A 154 17.75 -6.29 3.04
CA SER A 154 17.77 -7.71 2.62
C SER A 154 19.16 -8.35 2.71
N GLY A 155 20.21 -7.55 2.91
CA GLY A 155 21.59 -7.98 3.12
C GLY A 155 21.76 -8.76 4.43
N ALA A 156 21.18 -9.96 4.52
CA ALA A 156 21.18 -10.80 5.72
C ALA A 156 22.59 -11.28 6.15
N ASN A 157 23.61 -11.05 5.32
CA ASN A 157 25.00 -11.42 5.55
C ASN A 157 25.97 -10.23 5.47
N ASP A 158 25.47 -9.01 5.34
CA ASP A 158 26.32 -7.84 5.23
C ASP A 158 26.95 -7.58 6.60
N SER A 159 28.27 -7.39 6.61
CA SER A 159 28.99 -7.04 7.83
C SER A 159 28.42 -5.73 8.38
N TYR A 160 28.42 -5.56 9.71
CA TYR A 160 28.09 -4.28 10.36
C TYR A 160 28.83 -3.09 9.73
N THR A 161 30.07 -3.31 9.26
CA THR A 161 30.87 -2.29 8.57
C THR A 161 30.31 -1.87 7.22
N GLU A 162 29.65 -2.78 6.50
CA GLU A 162 29.01 -2.51 5.20
C GLU A 162 27.67 -1.80 5.38
N LEU A 163 26.92 -2.12 6.43
CA LEU A 163 25.74 -1.35 6.82
C LEU A 163 26.11 0.09 7.21
N LEU A 164 27.22 0.29 7.92
CA LEU A 164 27.70 1.63 8.28
C LEU A 164 28.05 2.50 7.07
N THR A 165 28.55 1.93 5.97
CA THR A 165 28.84 2.71 4.76
C THR A 165 27.57 3.08 3.99
N GLN A 166 26.49 2.32 4.17
CA GLN A 166 25.21 2.53 3.49
C GLN A 166 24.21 3.35 4.34
N ILE A 167 24.50 3.60 5.62
CA ILE A 167 23.59 4.28 6.55
C ILE A 167 23.19 5.69 6.09
N GLY A 168 24.10 6.43 5.43
CA GLY A 168 23.81 7.74 4.86
C GLY A 168 22.74 7.67 3.77
N LYS A 169 22.85 6.68 2.86
CA LYS A 169 21.85 6.44 1.81
C LYS A 169 20.51 6.02 2.41
N LEU A 170 20.53 5.20 3.46
CA LEU A 170 19.31 4.80 4.14
C LEU A 170 18.58 6.02 4.75
N PHE A 171 19.30 6.96 5.37
CA PHE A 171 18.71 8.19 5.89
C PHE A 171 18.14 9.08 4.79
N GLU A 172 18.78 9.13 3.62
CA GLU A 172 18.24 9.85 2.45
C GLU A 172 16.92 9.23 1.97
N CYS A 173 16.80 7.90 1.98
CA CYS A 173 15.56 7.21 1.61
C CYS A 173 14.42 7.37 2.63
N LEU A 174 14.73 7.69 3.89
CA LEU A 174 13.74 7.85 4.97
C LEU A 174 13.17 9.27 5.10
N ARG A 175 13.69 10.22 4.32
CA ARG A 175 13.34 11.64 4.36
C ARG A 175 12.16 11.96 3.45
#